data_AF-A0A4Y6RB86-F1
#
_entry.id   AF-A0A4Y6RB86-F1
#
_cell.length_a   1.000
_cell.length_b   1.000
_cell.length_c   1.000
_cell.angle_alpha   90.00
_cell.angle_beta   90.00
_cell.angle_gamma   90.00
#
_symmetry.space_group_name_H-M   'P 1'
#
loop_
_entity.id
_entity.type
_entity.pdbx_description
1 polymer ?
#
loop_
_entity_poly.entity_id
_entity_poly.type
_entity_poly.pdbx_seq_one_letter_code
_entity_poly.pdbx_strand_id
1 'polypeptide(L)'
;MSEMGRNLLTTATGQKRTSISLRTWQVSPNIESLTMIKRALLSFLLLASAAASAQYANVEGQFRSQASSLDLIALDAESGAIAAKTTVVQGSCSGSVAGVGKVVKNVLTFSPYTKVDKDDACVITVTFDKQKNTAKVEGASCSMHSGAACGWEGDIVRRVKEGQSRK
;
A
#
# COMPACT_ATOMS: atom_id res chain seq x y z
N MET A 1 24.49 -102.30 9.35
CA MET A 1 24.81 -101.50 8.16
C MET A 1 24.55 -100.05 8.54
N SER A 2 25.60 -99.34 9.00
CA SER A 2 26.59 -98.59 8.18
C SER A 2 25.99 -97.26 7.73
N GLU A 3 26.42 -96.16 8.36
CA GLU A 3 27.45 -95.21 7.87
C GLU A 3 26.80 -94.09 7.05
N MET A 4 26.77 -92.86 7.57
CA MET A 4 27.79 -91.79 7.49
C MET A 4 27.55 -90.81 6.33
N GLY A 5 27.62 -89.52 6.67
CA GLY A 5 28.09 -88.45 5.79
C GLY A 5 27.07 -87.35 5.52
N ARG A 6 27.39 -86.05 5.49
CA ARG A 6 28.64 -85.28 5.65
C ARG A 6 28.26 -83.81 5.92
N ASN A 7 29.06 -83.16 6.76
CA ASN A 7 29.63 -81.80 6.65
C ASN A 7 28.86 -80.69 5.91
N LEU A 8 28.67 -79.54 6.57
CA LEU A 8 29.56 -78.39 6.36
C LEU A 8 29.42 -77.34 7.49
N LEU A 9 30.57 -76.81 7.92
CA LEU A 9 30.76 -75.73 8.89
C LEU A 9 30.08 -74.43 8.44
N THR A 10 29.70 -73.56 9.38
CA THR A 10 30.23 -72.17 9.45
C THR A 10 30.08 -71.60 10.87
N THR A 11 31.21 -71.10 11.36
CA THR A 11 31.53 -70.34 12.58
C THR A 11 30.78 -69.03 12.78
N ALA A 12 30.60 -68.60 14.04
CA ALA A 12 31.10 -67.33 14.62
C ALA A 12 30.32 -66.94 15.89
N THR A 13 30.92 -67.19 17.07
CA THR A 13 31.45 -66.18 18.02
C THR A 13 30.40 -65.56 18.96
N GLY A 14 30.56 -65.87 20.26
CA GLY A 14 29.75 -65.35 21.35
C GLY A 14 30.11 -63.94 21.79
N GLN A 15 29.20 -63.32 22.56
CA GLN A 15 29.44 -62.03 23.20
C GLN A 15 28.86 -62.02 24.61
N LYS A 16 29.76 -61.80 25.58
CA LYS A 16 29.52 -61.71 27.03
C LYS A 16 28.55 -60.57 27.35
N ARG A 17 27.59 -60.82 28.25
CA ARG A 17 26.78 -59.80 28.93
C ARG A 17 27.63 -59.12 30.02
N THR A 18 27.83 -57.81 29.89
CA THR A 18 28.30 -56.93 30.95
C THR A 18 27.19 -55.92 31.26
N SER A 19 26.83 -55.80 32.54
CA SER A 19 25.83 -54.86 33.04
C SER A 19 26.34 -53.43 32.95
N ILE A 20 25.50 -52.50 32.49
CA ILE A 20 25.79 -51.07 32.51
C ILE A 20 24.77 -50.40 33.45
N SER A 21 25.29 -49.81 34.52
CA SER A 21 24.57 -48.99 35.48
C SER A 21 24.30 -47.61 34.88
N LEU A 22 23.02 -47.22 34.77
CA LEU A 22 22.57 -45.93 34.27
C LEU A 22 22.66 -44.88 35.39
N ARG A 23 23.65 -43.99 35.30
CA ARG A 23 23.66 -42.72 36.04
C ARG A 23 22.72 -41.75 35.35
N THR A 24 21.66 -41.32 36.04
CA THR A 24 20.79 -40.23 35.61
C THR A 24 21.49 -38.89 35.84
N TRP A 25 21.72 -38.14 34.77
CA TRP A 25 22.15 -36.75 34.84
C TRP A 25 20.94 -35.86 35.07
N GLN A 26 20.96 -35.10 36.17
CA GLN A 26 19.94 -34.14 36.54
C GLN A 26 20.35 -32.76 35.98
N VAL A 27 19.58 -32.22 35.03
CA VAL A 27 19.82 -30.90 34.45
C VAL A 27 18.88 -29.90 35.13
N SER A 28 19.45 -28.98 35.93
CA SER A 28 18.71 -27.85 36.50
C SER A 28 18.61 -26.71 35.47
N PRO A 29 17.42 -26.18 35.16
CA PRO A 29 17.32 -24.98 34.32
C PRO A 29 17.67 -23.72 35.13
N ASN A 30 18.55 -22.91 34.56
CA ASN A 30 19.06 -21.65 35.11
C ASN A 30 18.01 -20.52 34.91
N ILE A 31 17.76 -19.74 35.95
CA ILE A 31 16.63 -18.78 36.10
C ILE A 31 16.86 -17.47 35.32
N GLU A 32 18.04 -17.26 34.72
CA GLU A 32 18.42 -16.02 34.04
C GLU A 32 17.71 -15.75 32.70
N SER A 33 17.06 -16.74 32.08
CA SER A 33 16.48 -16.62 30.74
C SER A 33 15.17 -15.78 30.68
N LEU A 34 14.45 -15.67 31.80
CA LEU A 34 13.12 -15.05 31.84
C LEU A 34 13.13 -13.51 31.72
N THR A 35 14.22 -12.85 32.08
CA THR A 35 14.31 -11.37 32.08
C THR A 35 14.66 -10.79 30.72
N MET A 36 15.44 -11.51 29.89
CA MET A 36 15.75 -11.07 28.53
C MET A 36 14.56 -11.18 27.57
N ILE A 37 13.75 -12.24 27.69
CA ILE A 37 12.57 -12.47 26.83
C ILE A 37 11.53 -11.34 27.03
N LYS A 38 11.32 -10.89 28.27
CA LYS A 38 10.42 -9.76 28.57
C LYS A 38 10.88 -8.46 27.94
N ARG A 39 12.18 -8.19 27.90
CA ARG A 39 12.73 -6.95 27.29
C ARG A 39 12.63 -6.95 25.77
N ALA A 40 12.84 -8.09 25.12
CA ALA A 40 12.71 -8.20 23.66
C ALA A 40 11.26 -7.99 23.17
N LEU A 41 10.27 -8.48 23.92
CA LEU A 41 8.85 -8.29 23.62
C LEU A 41 8.40 -6.82 23.74
N LEU A 42 8.91 -6.09 24.73
CA LEU A 42 8.61 -4.66 24.92
C LEU A 42 9.17 -3.79 23.79
N SER A 43 10.35 -4.14 23.24
CA SER A 43 10.93 -3.43 22.09
C SER A 43 10.16 -3.65 20.79
N PHE A 44 9.59 -4.86 20.58
CA PHE A 44 8.79 -5.18 19.40
C PHE A 44 7.41 -4.51 19.40
N LEU A 45 6.80 -4.34 20.58
CA LEU A 45 5.50 -3.67 20.72
C LEU A 45 5.57 -2.16 20.43
N LEU A 46 6.69 -1.50 20.69
CA LEU A 46 6.84 -0.06 20.44
C LEU A 46 7.09 0.30 18.96
N LEU A 47 7.64 -0.63 18.15
CA LEU A 47 7.84 -0.41 16.72
C LEU A 47 6.55 -0.56 15.88
N ALA A 48 5.54 -1.27 16.40
CA ALA A 48 4.27 -1.48 15.67
C ALA A 48 3.36 -0.24 15.65
N SER A 49 3.52 0.68 16.62
CA SER A 49 2.66 1.86 16.79
C SER A 49 3.05 3.08 15.96
N ALA A 50 4.22 3.09 15.30
CA ALA A 50 4.68 4.25 14.53
C ALA A 50 4.17 4.29 13.07
N ALA A 51 3.48 3.24 12.61
CA ALA A 51 2.86 3.22 11.28
C ALA A 51 1.39 3.69 11.35
N ALA A 52 1.14 4.86 11.97
CA ALA A 52 -0.10 5.59 11.73
C ALA A 52 -0.07 5.98 10.24
N SER A 53 -0.79 5.20 9.44
CA SER A 53 -0.68 5.22 8.00
C SER A 53 -1.48 6.41 7.49
N ALA A 54 -0.78 7.47 7.10
CA ALA A 54 -1.32 8.56 6.30
C ALA A 54 -1.67 8.01 4.89
N GLN A 55 -2.74 7.22 4.84
CA GLN A 55 -3.15 6.39 3.70
C GLN A 55 -3.40 7.19 2.42
N TYR A 56 -3.67 8.49 2.55
CA TYR A 56 -3.92 9.40 1.43
C TYR A 56 -2.84 10.49 1.24
N ALA A 57 -1.79 10.54 2.05
CA ALA A 57 -0.71 11.52 1.84
C ALA A 57 -0.02 11.34 0.47
N ASN A 58 -0.03 10.12 -0.06
CA ASN A 58 0.53 9.82 -1.37
C ASN A 58 -0.29 10.35 -2.56
N VAL A 59 -1.50 10.88 -2.36
CA VAL A 59 -2.28 11.49 -3.45
C VAL A 59 -1.96 12.97 -3.66
N GLU A 60 -1.33 13.62 -2.69
CA GLU A 60 -0.91 15.02 -2.78
C GLU A 60 0.08 15.24 -3.92
N GLY A 61 -0.04 16.37 -4.62
CA GLY A 61 0.91 16.79 -5.64
C GLY A 61 0.25 17.33 -6.91
N GLN A 62 1.08 17.55 -7.92
CA GLN A 62 0.67 18.12 -9.20
C GLN A 62 0.67 17.04 -10.29
N PHE A 63 -0.34 17.05 -11.13
CA PHE A 63 -0.47 16.17 -12.28
C PHE A 63 -0.77 16.99 -13.52
N ARG A 64 -0.18 16.63 -14.66
CA ARG A 64 -0.28 17.38 -15.91
C ARG A 64 -0.41 16.44 -17.10
N SER A 65 -1.14 16.88 -18.11
CA SER A 65 -1.13 16.35 -19.48
C SER A 65 -0.84 17.51 -20.45
N GLN A 66 -1.06 17.31 -21.75
CA GLN A 66 -1.02 18.42 -22.71
C GLN A 66 -2.24 19.34 -22.60
N ALA A 67 -3.39 18.80 -22.19
CA ALA A 67 -4.67 19.49 -22.21
C ALA A 67 -5.23 19.78 -20.81
N SER A 68 -4.74 19.13 -19.76
CA SER A 68 -5.30 19.28 -18.42
C SER A 68 -4.24 19.33 -17.33
N SER A 69 -4.59 19.99 -16.23
CA SER A 69 -3.83 19.97 -14.98
C SER A 69 -4.72 19.61 -13.81
N LEU A 70 -4.09 19.01 -12.79
CA LEU A 70 -4.71 18.69 -11.52
C LEU A 70 -3.71 18.98 -10.39
N ASP A 71 -4.12 19.78 -9.43
CA ASP A 71 -3.37 20.12 -8.22
C ASP A 71 -4.13 19.63 -7.01
N LEU A 72 -3.45 18.86 -6.16
CA LEU A 72 -4.03 18.20 -4.99
C LEU A 72 -3.23 18.55 -3.75
N ILE A 73 -3.93 18.93 -2.68
CA ILE A 73 -3.36 19.21 -1.35
C ILE A 73 -4.13 18.37 -0.34
N ALA A 74 -3.44 17.54 0.44
CA ALA A 74 -4.10 16.77 1.49
C ALA A 74 -4.41 17.69 2.67
N LEU A 75 -5.70 17.84 2.98
CA LEU A 75 -6.15 18.58 4.17
C LEU A 75 -6.14 17.68 5.40
N ASP A 76 -6.49 16.41 5.20
CA ASP A 76 -6.45 15.37 6.21
C ASP A 76 -6.14 14.03 5.54
N ALA A 77 -4.94 13.52 5.81
CA ALA A 77 -4.43 12.29 5.21
C ALA A 77 -5.05 11.00 5.79
N GLU A 78 -5.75 11.10 6.93
CA GLU A 78 -6.46 9.97 7.54
C GLU A 78 -7.88 9.87 6.98
N SER A 79 -8.63 10.99 6.95
CA SER A 79 -10.00 10.99 6.42
C SER A 79 -10.07 11.02 4.90
N GLY A 80 -8.97 11.40 4.23
CA GLY A 80 -8.90 11.53 2.78
C GLY A 80 -9.53 12.81 2.25
N ALA A 81 -9.64 13.85 3.08
CA ALA A 81 -10.08 15.17 2.66
C ALA A 81 -8.98 15.87 1.86
N ILE A 82 -9.28 16.26 0.62
CA ILE A 82 -8.33 16.83 -0.33
C ILE A 82 -8.89 18.14 -0.87
N ALA A 83 -8.11 19.22 -0.84
CA ALA A 83 -8.36 20.38 -1.67
C ALA A 83 -7.80 20.10 -3.06
N ALA A 84 -8.64 20.28 -4.08
CA ALA A 84 -8.32 19.95 -5.45
C ALA A 84 -8.64 21.12 -6.39
N LYS A 85 -7.78 21.32 -7.38
CA LYS A 85 -8.03 22.20 -8.51
C LYS A 85 -7.71 21.46 -9.79
N THR A 86 -8.61 21.49 -10.76
CA THR A 86 -8.35 21.02 -12.10
C THR A 86 -8.59 22.11 -13.12
N THR A 87 -7.77 22.13 -14.16
CA THR A 87 -7.89 23.03 -15.31
C THR A 87 -7.86 22.20 -16.58
N VAL A 88 -8.65 22.58 -17.58
CA VAL A 88 -8.58 22.06 -18.95
C VAL A 88 -8.30 23.20 -19.91
N VAL A 89 -7.46 22.97 -20.91
CA VAL A 89 -7.10 23.89 -22.00
C VAL A 89 -7.05 23.08 -23.29
N GLN A 90 -7.97 23.37 -24.22
CA GLN A 90 -8.06 22.72 -25.52
C GLN A 90 -8.25 23.79 -26.60
N GLY A 91 -7.18 24.03 -27.38
CA GLY A 91 -7.17 25.12 -28.36
C GLY A 91 -7.36 26.48 -27.68
N SER A 92 -8.41 27.21 -28.08
CA SER A 92 -8.81 28.49 -27.47
C SER A 92 -9.76 28.35 -26.27
N CYS A 93 -10.20 27.13 -25.96
CA CYS A 93 -11.10 26.87 -24.85
C CYS A 93 -10.31 26.56 -23.57
N SER A 94 -10.75 27.12 -22.45
CA SER A 94 -10.18 26.80 -21.14
C SER A 94 -11.24 26.84 -20.05
N GLY A 95 -11.05 26.01 -19.03
CA GLY A 95 -11.94 25.91 -17.88
C GLY A 95 -11.22 25.48 -16.62
N SER A 96 -11.75 25.84 -15.45
CA SER A 96 -11.18 25.40 -14.19
C SER A 96 -12.23 25.19 -13.10
N VAL A 97 -12.03 24.14 -12.30
CA VAL A 97 -12.84 23.85 -11.11
C VAL A 97 -11.91 23.68 -9.92
N ALA A 98 -12.22 24.35 -8.82
CA ALA A 98 -11.52 24.18 -7.54
C ALA A 98 -12.53 23.89 -6.43
N GLY A 99 -12.19 22.97 -5.54
CA GLY A 99 -13.09 22.50 -4.49
C GLY A 99 -12.40 21.65 -3.44
N VAL A 100 -13.18 21.21 -2.47
CA VAL A 100 -12.76 20.22 -1.47
C VAL A 100 -13.55 18.95 -1.69
N GLY A 101 -12.84 17.83 -1.73
CA GLY A 101 -13.40 16.53 -1.98
C GLY A 101 -12.90 15.48 -1.01
N LYS A 102 -13.35 14.26 -1.25
CA LYS A 102 -12.92 13.09 -0.48
C LYS A 102 -12.40 12.00 -1.39
N VAL A 103 -11.26 11.43 -1.01
CA VAL A 103 -10.75 10.20 -1.61
C VAL A 103 -11.41 9.01 -0.93
N VAL A 104 -12.04 8.15 -1.72
CA VAL A 104 -12.50 6.83 -1.27
C VAL A 104 -11.80 5.80 -2.15
N LYS A 105 -10.96 4.97 -1.55
CA LYS A 105 -10.08 4.01 -2.25
C LYS A 105 -9.12 4.71 -3.23
N ASN A 106 -9.46 4.72 -4.51
CA ASN A 106 -8.67 5.33 -5.58
C ASN A 106 -9.43 6.39 -6.38
N VAL A 107 -10.58 6.82 -5.87
CA VAL A 107 -11.42 7.82 -6.54
C VAL A 107 -11.55 9.03 -5.63
N LEU A 108 -11.13 10.19 -6.13
CA LEU A 108 -11.43 11.48 -5.53
C LEU A 108 -12.65 12.06 -6.25
N THR A 109 -13.62 12.54 -5.49
CA THR A 109 -14.74 13.32 -6.02
C THR A 109 -14.79 14.67 -5.33
N PHE A 110 -14.97 15.73 -6.10
CA PHE A 110 -15.14 17.09 -5.59
C PHE A 110 -16.05 17.91 -6.50
N SER A 111 -16.65 18.93 -5.90
CA SER A 111 -17.48 19.91 -6.58
C SER A 111 -16.90 21.30 -6.38
N PRO A 112 -17.24 22.27 -7.24
CA PRO A 112 -16.81 23.65 -7.08
C PRO A 112 -17.10 24.19 -5.67
N TYR A 113 -16.13 24.89 -5.08
CA TYR A 113 -16.32 25.52 -3.76
C TYR A 113 -17.34 26.67 -3.83
N THR A 114 -17.27 27.48 -4.87
CA THR A 114 -18.21 28.57 -5.09
C THR A 114 -19.47 27.99 -5.73
N LYS A 115 -20.57 28.04 -4.99
CA LYS A 115 -21.90 27.73 -5.55
C LYS A 115 -22.29 28.84 -6.52
N VAL A 116 -22.37 28.50 -7.80
CA VAL A 116 -23.03 29.34 -8.80
C VAL A 116 -24.47 28.83 -8.90
N ASP A 117 -25.43 29.73 -9.06
CA ASP A 117 -26.84 29.33 -9.21
C ASP A 117 -26.98 28.32 -10.37
N LYS A 118 -27.57 27.15 -10.07
CA LYS A 118 -27.72 25.99 -10.97
C LYS A 118 -26.44 25.17 -11.25
N ASP A 119 -25.38 25.35 -10.48
CA ASP A 119 -24.06 24.72 -10.67
C ASP A 119 -23.70 23.69 -9.60
N ASP A 120 -24.62 23.43 -8.66
CA ASP A 120 -24.50 22.36 -7.65
C ASP A 120 -24.39 20.95 -8.28
N ALA A 121 -24.58 20.83 -9.60
CA ALA A 121 -24.47 19.58 -10.35
C ALA A 121 -23.07 19.28 -10.90
N CYS A 122 -22.14 20.26 -10.95
CA CYS A 122 -20.79 19.97 -11.43
C CYS A 122 -20.04 19.08 -10.44
N VAL A 123 -19.61 17.92 -10.93
CA VAL A 123 -18.81 16.95 -10.16
C VAL A 123 -17.60 16.55 -10.97
N ILE A 124 -16.42 16.75 -10.40
CA ILE A 124 -15.17 16.23 -10.92
C ILE A 124 -14.88 14.90 -10.23
N THR A 125 -14.65 13.87 -11.04
CA THR A 125 -14.21 12.54 -10.61
C THR A 125 -12.77 12.33 -11.09
N VAL A 126 -11.89 12.04 -10.15
CA VAL A 126 -10.48 11.73 -10.42
C VAL A 126 -10.23 10.29 -10.01
N THR A 127 -9.91 9.43 -10.99
CA THR A 127 -9.57 8.03 -10.75
C THR A 127 -8.07 7.85 -10.84
N PHE A 128 -7.42 7.59 -9.70
CA PHE A 128 -5.99 7.30 -9.65
C PHE A 128 -5.71 5.85 -10.05
N ASP A 129 -4.55 5.65 -10.67
CA ASP A 129 -3.99 4.31 -10.86
C ASP A 129 -3.56 3.68 -9.52
N LYS A 130 -3.10 2.43 -9.57
CA LYS A 130 -2.67 1.70 -8.38
C LYS A 130 -1.48 2.37 -7.68
N GLN A 131 -0.58 2.99 -8.45
CA GLN A 131 0.66 3.58 -7.93
C GLN A 131 0.53 5.08 -7.64
N LYS A 132 -0.63 5.70 -7.91
CA LYS A 132 -0.88 7.15 -7.80
C LYS A 132 0.09 7.99 -8.65
N ASN A 133 0.59 7.42 -9.74
CA ASN A 133 1.48 8.09 -10.70
C ASN A 133 0.68 8.76 -11.83
N THR A 134 -0.52 8.26 -12.11
CA THR A 134 -1.42 8.82 -13.10
C THR A 134 -2.84 8.92 -12.55
N ALA A 135 -3.63 9.82 -13.13
CA ALA A 135 -5.03 9.94 -12.80
C ALA A 135 -5.85 10.24 -14.06
N LYS A 136 -7.05 9.67 -14.13
CA LYS A 136 -8.06 10.00 -15.12
C LYS A 136 -8.99 11.07 -14.54
N VAL A 137 -9.21 12.17 -15.26
CA VAL A 137 -10.06 13.28 -14.81
C VAL A 137 -11.31 13.38 -15.66
N GLU A 138 -12.47 13.24 -15.04
CA GLU A 138 -13.80 13.28 -15.66
C GLU A 138 -14.66 14.33 -14.98
N GLY A 139 -15.37 15.15 -15.75
CA GLY A 139 -16.27 16.18 -15.25
C GLY A 139 -17.68 15.93 -15.73
N ALA A 140 -18.63 15.82 -14.80
CA ALA A 140 -20.05 15.71 -15.10
C ALA A 140 -20.73 17.06 -14.86
N SER A 141 -21.53 17.53 -15.82
CA SER A 141 -22.32 18.76 -15.71
C SER A 141 -21.49 20.03 -15.44
N CYS A 142 -20.24 20.10 -15.90
CA CYS A 142 -19.31 21.20 -15.64
C CYS A 142 -19.16 22.22 -16.78
N SER A 143 -20.08 22.21 -17.75
CA SER A 143 -20.03 23.10 -18.92
C SER A 143 -20.09 24.59 -18.56
N MET A 144 -20.58 24.95 -17.37
CA MET A 144 -20.56 26.31 -16.85
C MET A 144 -19.14 26.78 -16.46
N HIS A 145 -18.24 25.85 -16.13
CA HIS A 145 -16.86 26.15 -15.71
C HIS A 145 -15.83 26.09 -16.83
N SER A 146 -16.14 25.38 -17.92
CA SER A 146 -15.25 25.20 -19.06
C SER A 146 -15.81 25.74 -20.37
N GLY A 147 -17.08 26.15 -20.39
CA GLY A 147 -17.80 26.43 -21.63
C GLY A 147 -18.23 25.15 -22.35
N ALA A 148 -19.00 25.31 -23.43
CA ALA A 148 -19.51 24.18 -24.22
C ALA A 148 -18.45 23.50 -25.10
N ALA A 149 -17.26 24.09 -25.26
CA ALA A 149 -16.26 23.69 -26.24
C ALA A 149 -15.09 22.87 -25.68
N CYS A 150 -14.95 22.77 -24.36
CA CYS A 150 -13.94 21.93 -23.72
C CYS A 150 -14.47 21.44 -22.38
N GLY A 151 -14.02 20.26 -21.97
CA GLY A 151 -14.45 19.63 -20.73
C GLY A 151 -13.48 18.53 -20.31
N TRP A 152 -13.74 17.98 -19.14
CA TRP A 152 -12.98 16.86 -18.60
C TRP A 152 -13.58 15.55 -19.10
N GLU A 153 -13.15 15.09 -20.27
CA GLU A 153 -13.68 13.91 -20.97
C GLU A 153 -12.88 12.62 -20.67
N GLY A 154 -12.27 12.53 -19.48
CA GLY A 154 -11.45 11.36 -19.11
C GLY A 154 -9.98 11.48 -19.51
N ASP A 155 -9.44 12.71 -19.55
CA ASP A 155 -8.03 12.93 -19.83
C ASP A 155 -7.13 12.29 -18.77
N ILE A 156 -5.98 11.77 -19.20
CA ILE A 156 -5.00 11.10 -18.34
C ILE A 156 -3.87 12.07 -18.00
N VAL A 157 -3.85 12.53 -16.76
CA VAL A 157 -2.78 13.37 -16.22
C VAL A 157 -1.72 12.52 -15.53
N ARG A 158 -0.46 12.94 -15.62
CA ARG A 158 0.69 12.28 -15.00
C ARG A 158 1.29 13.15 -13.91
N ARG A 159 1.69 12.52 -12.81
CA ARG A 159 2.35 13.19 -11.69
C ARG A 159 3.62 13.89 -12.17
N VAL A 160 3.76 15.16 -11.81
CA VAL A 160 4.97 15.94 -11.99
C VAL A 160 5.94 15.56 -10.88
N LYS A 161 7.16 15.17 -11.24
CA LYS A 161 8.22 14.96 -10.26
C LYS A 161 8.65 16.31 -9.68
N GLU A 162 8.87 16.37 -8.37
CA GLU A 162 9.48 17.53 -7.72
C GLU A 162 10.76 17.93 -8.47
N GLY A 163 10.85 19.19 -8.91
CA GLY A 163 11.95 19.70 -9.75
C GLY A 163 11.66 19.76 -11.27
N GLN A 164 10.53 19.24 -11.76
CA GLN A 164 10.04 19.46 -13.13
C GLN A 164 8.93 20.52 -13.17
N SER A 165 9.12 21.68 -12.53
CA SER A 165 8.36 22.87 -12.92
C SER A 165 8.89 23.30 -14.28
N ARG A 166 8.22 22.91 -15.38
CA ARG A 166 8.65 23.36 -16.71
C ARG A 166 8.52 24.89 -16.78
N LYS A 167 9.61 25.50 -17.26
CA LYS A 167 9.72 26.87 -17.74
C LYS A 167 8.60 27.25 -18.69
#